data_AF-A0A2D7HDU8-F1
#
_entry.id   AF-A0A2D7HDU8-F1
#
_cell.length_a   1.000
_cell.length_b   1.000
_cell.length_c   1.000
_cell.angle_alpha   90.00
_cell.angle_beta   90.00
_cell.angle_gamma   90.00
#
_symmetry.space_group_name_H-M   'P 1'
#
loop_
_entity.id
_entity.type
_entity.pdbx_description
1 polymer ?
#
loop_
_entity_poly.entity_id
_entity_poly.type
_entity_poly.pdbx_seq_one_letter_code
_entity_poly.pdbx_strand_id
1 'polypeptide(L)'
;MSVDFEAIAQRGRCDASSLKLAQPLLEQGFSPPFLARYRCDELGGLNESSLWALSAAIKNEQKIAQRRDELHAAWQQTSLCDPAIGQAIQKSNSLRMLGRLGRRLKAESNEQSNDPTLLAVRVLNPQKGDGSDFAEIAQKVEGIQDATAAVVGLEAALAKRLAGDPRVIAAAVRWLVKNAQIKVANVSDPHTPKEEPEVGKSAAKKKKLADAAPKADAAPKADAAPKADAAPKADAA
;
A
#
# COMPACT_ATOMS: atom_id res chain seq x y z
N MET A 1 -8.80 -3.04 15.48
CA MET A 1 -7.52 -3.41 16.10
C MET A 1 -7.21 -4.82 15.63
N SER A 2 -6.78 -4.97 14.38
CA SER A 2 -6.37 -6.27 13.84
C SER A 2 -4.92 -6.15 13.41
N VAL A 3 -4.03 -6.30 14.37
CA VAL A 3 -2.64 -6.66 14.08
C VAL A 3 -2.67 -7.97 13.30
N ASP A 4 -1.94 -8.03 12.19
CA ASP A 4 -1.86 -9.23 11.35
C ASP A 4 -0.97 -10.30 12.02
N PHE A 5 -1.50 -10.98 13.04
CA PHE A 5 -0.78 -11.98 13.82
C PHE A 5 -0.23 -13.11 12.95
N GLU A 6 -0.97 -13.54 11.91
CA GLU A 6 -0.56 -14.61 11.01
C GLU A 6 0.70 -14.24 10.21
N ALA A 7 0.81 -12.98 9.75
CA ALA A 7 1.98 -12.53 9.00
C ALA A 7 3.23 -12.47 9.90
N ILE A 8 3.06 -12.09 11.16
CA ILE A 8 4.14 -12.07 12.16
C ILE A 8 4.54 -13.51 12.53
N ALA A 9 3.55 -14.38 12.77
CA ALA A 9 3.72 -15.80 13.06
C ALA A 9 4.52 -16.51 11.96
N GLN A 10 4.17 -16.29 10.70
CA GLN A 10 4.86 -16.91 9.56
C GLN A 10 6.33 -16.47 9.45
N ARG A 11 6.63 -15.18 9.69
CA ARG A 11 8.01 -14.66 9.66
C ARG A 11 8.81 -15.11 10.87
N GLY A 12 8.19 -15.13 12.04
CA GLY A 12 8.80 -15.46 13.33
C GLY A 12 8.87 -16.96 13.63
N ARG A 13 8.27 -17.80 12.77
CA ARG A 13 8.11 -19.25 12.98
C ARG A 13 7.55 -19.57 14.37
N CYS A 14 6.51 -18.84 14.76
CA CYS A 14 5.86 -18.94 16.05
C CYS A 14 4.34 -19.01 15.88
N ASP A 15 3.62 -19.48 16.90
CA ASP A 15 2.18 -19.60 16.82
C ASP A 15 1.46 -18.26 16.95
N ALA A 16 0.34 -18.09 16.24
CA ALA A 16 -0.47 -16.87 16.34
C ALA A 16 -1.18 -16.75 17.70
N SER A 17 -1.42 -17.87 18.39
CA SER A 17 -2.03 -17.91 19.72
C SER A 17 -1.12 -17.29 20.79
N SER A 18 0.17 -17.61 20.78
CA SER A 18 1.15 -17.04 21.70
C SER A 18 1.35 -15.53 21.47
N LEU A 19 1.29 -15.07 20.22
CA LEU A 19 1.32 -13.64 19.91
C LEU A 19 0.10 -12.88 20.48
N LYS A 20 -1.09 -13.51 20.48
CA LYS A 20 -2.30 -12.94 21.11
C LYS A 20 -2.17 -12.85 22.64
N LEU A 21 -1.50 -13.82 23.28
CA LEU A 21 -1.20 -13.76 24.71
C LEU A 21 -0.17 -12.67 25.04
N ALA A 22 0.80 -12.43 24.15
CA ALA A 22 1.82 -11.40 24.32
C ALA A 22 1.28 -9.97 24.15
N GLN A 23 0.24 -9.76 23.32
CA GLN A 23 -0.34 -8.44 23.05
C GLN A 23 -0.70 -7.65 24.32
N PRO A 24 -1.55 -8.15 25.25
CA PRO A 24 -1.95 -7.37 26.43
C PRO A 24 -0.75 -7.04 27.33
N LEU A 25 0.28 -7.89 27.37
CA LEU A 25 1.50 -7.63 28.14
C LEU A 25 2.30 -6.47 27.54
N LEU A 26 2.40 -6.41 26.22
CA LEU A 26 3.06 -5.29 25.54
C LEU A 26 2.27 -3.99 25.66
N GLU A 27 0.93 -4.07 25.67
CA GLU A 27 0.05 -2.90 25.92
C GLU A 27 0.17 -2.39 27.37
N GLN A 28 0.39 -3.27 28.34
CA GLN A 28 0.69 -2.92 29.74
C GLN A 28 2.08 -2.28 29.92
N GLY A 29 2.93 -2.28 28.88
CA GLY A 29 4.24 -1.64 28.89
C GLY A 29 5.41 -2.56 29.23
N PHE A 30 5.21 -3.88 29.29
CA PHE A 30 6.33 -4.82 29.41
C PHE A 30 7.24 -4.74 28.17
N SER A 31 8.55 -4.81 28.34
CA SER A 31 9.49 -4.74 27.22
C SER A 31 9.66 -6.12 26.53
N PRO A 32 9.82 -6.17 25.20
CA PRO A 32 10.12 -7.40 24.47
C PRO A 32 11.26 -8.26 25.07
N PRO A 33 12.43 -7.70 25.45
CA PRO A 33 13.51 -8.50 26.07
C PRO A 33 13.13 -9.03 27.46
N PHE A 34 12.31 -8.31 28.23
CA PHE A 34 11.83 -8.78 29.53
C PHE A 34 10.91 -9.99 29.35
N LEU A 35 9.96 -9.91 28.41
CA LEU A 35 9.03 -11.01 28.12
C LEU A 35 9.76 -12.26 27.62
N ALA A 36 10.74 -12.08 26.72
CA ALA A 36 11.55 -13.18 26.21
C ALA A 36 12.38 -13.88 27.30
N ARG A 37 12.77 -13.17 28.36
CA ARG A 37 13.59 -13.72 29.45
C ARG A 37 12.79 -14.31 30.60
N TYR A 38 11.74 -13.62 31.04
CA TYR A 38 11.05 -13.92 32.29
C TYR A 38 9.63 -14.47 32.11
N ARG A 39 9.08 -14.39 30.90
CA ARG A 39 7.75 -14.92 30.55
C ARG A 39 7.77 -15.78 29.29
N CYS A 40 8.92 -16.39 29.01
CA CYS A 40 9.10 -17.25 27.83
C CYS A 40 8.13 -18.43 27.85
N ASP A 41 7.97 -19.07 29.01
CA ASP A 41 7.14 -20.27 29.19
C ASP A 41 5.64 -19.96 29.04
N GLU A 42 5.18 -18.82 29.58
CA GLU A 42 3.80 -18.34 29.45
C GLU A 42 3.43 -18.01 27.99
N LEU A 43 4.44 -17.62 27.21
CA LEU A 43 4.31 -17.19 25.81
C LEU A 43 4.69 -18.29 24.81
N GLY A 44 4.88 -19.53 25.27
CA GLY A 44 5.16 -20.68 24.40
C GLY A 44 6.49 -20.57 23.64
N GLY A 45 7.53 -19.99 24.26
CA GLY A 45 8.86 -19.91 23.66
C GLY A 45 9.04 -18.78 22.63
N LEU A 46 8.28 -17.68 22.75
CA LEU A 46 8.33 -16.57 21.79
C LEU A 46 9.72 -15.91 21.73
N ASN A 47 10.29 -15.88 20.52
CA ASN A 47 11.56 -15.20 20.26
C ASN A 47 11.44 -13.68 20.42
N GLU A 48 12.52 -13.06 20.91
CA GLU A 48 12.58 -11.59 21.10
C GLU A 48 12.31 -10.80 19.81
N SER A 49 12.78 -11.29 18.67
CA SER A 49 12.56 -10.66 17.35
C SER A 49 11.07 -10.61 16.97
N SER A 50 10.32 -11.67 17.26
CA SER A 50 8.87 -11.74 17.04
C SER A 50 8.12 -10.76 17.94
N LEU A 51 8.55 -10.63 19.20
CA LEU A 51 7.99 -9.65 20.15
C LEU A 51 8.27 -8.21 19.73
N TRP A 52 9.46 -7.91 19.18
CA TRP A 52 9.74 -6.61 18.59
C TRP A 52 8.85 -6.31 17.38
N ALA A 53 8.69 -7.27 16.48
CA ALA A 53 7.81 -7.14 15.33
C ALA A 53 6.35 -6.86 15.75
N LEU A 54 5.87 -7.57 16.77
CA LEU A 54 4.54 -7.36 17.33
C LEU A 54 4.40 -5.97 17.96
N SER A 55 5.37 -5.54 18.78
CA SER A 55 5.35 -4.21 19.39
C SER A 55 5.35 -3.09 18.34
N ALA A 56 6.10 -3.26 17.24
CA ALA A 56 6.14 -2.31 16.14
C ALA A 56 4.82 -2.27 15.38
N ALA A 57 4.19 -3.43 15.17
CA ALA A 57 2.88 -3.54 14.52
C ALA A 57 1.78 -2.87 15.35
N ILE A 58 1.72 -3.12 16.66
CA ILE A 58 0.78 -2.46 17.59
C ILE A 58 0.95 -0.94 17.53
N LYS A 59 2.19 -0.45 17.66
CA LYS A 59 2.48 1.00 17.59
C LYS A 59 2.08 1.60 16.25
N ASN A 60 2.27 0.88 15.14
CA ASN A 60 1.88 1.35 13.83
C ASN A 60 0.35 1.43 13.69
N GLU A 61 -0.38 0.42 14.16
CA GLU A 61 -1.84 0.43 14.16
C GLU A 61 -2.40 1.57 15.02
N GLN A 62 -1.83 1.79 16.22
CA GLN A 62 -2.19 2.93 17.07
C GLN A 62 -1.97 4.27 16.36
N LYS A 63 -0.85 4.44 15.66
CA LYS A 63 -0.58 5.65 14.85
C LYS A 63 -1.60 5.82 13.72
N ILE A 64 -1.99 4.75 13.05
CA ILE A 64 -3.03 4.78 12.00
C ILE A 64 -4.37 5.19 12.60
N ALA A 65 -4.76 4.61 13.74
CA ALA A 65 -6.00 4.91 14.45
C ALA A 65 -6.04 6.38 14.90
N GLN A 66 -5.01 6.85 15.61
CA GLN A 66 -4.89 8.25 16.03
C GLN A 66 -5.00 9.20 14.84
N ARG A 67 -4.26 8.92 13.76
CA ARG A 67 -4.29 9.76 12.57
C ARG A 67 -5.65 9.77 11.88
N ARG A 68 -6.36 8.64 11.90
CA ARG A 68 -7.71 8.53 11.36
C ARG A 68 -8.68 9.37 12.16
N ASP A 69 -8.61 9.30 13.48
CA ASP A 69 -9.51 10.02 14.38
C ASP A 69 -9.27 11.54 14.29
N GLU A 70 -8.01 11.98 14.24
CA GLU A 70 -7.62 13.37 13.96
C GLU A 70 -8.23 13.88 12.64
N LEU A 71 -8.07 13.11 11.56
CA LEU A 71 -8.56 13.50 10.24
C LEU A 71 -10.08 13.47 10.17
N HIS A 72 -10.73 12.55 10.88
CA HIS A 72 -12.18 12.50 10.96
C HIS A 72 -12.74 13.72 11.71
N ALA A 73 -12.10 14.13 12.81
CA ALA A 73 -12.46 15.34 13.53
C ALA A 73 -12.27 16.60 12.68
N ALA A 74 -11.15 16.70 11.96
CA ALA A 74 -10.90 17.80 11.02
C ALA A 74 -11.92 17.82 9.86
N TRP A 75 -12.36 16.64 9.40
CA TRP A 75 -13.37 16.53 8.35
C TRP A 75 -14.73 17.06 8.80
N GLN A 76 -15.14 16.77 10.03
CA GLN A 76 -16.37 17.30 10.62
C GLN A 76 -16.37 18.83 10.76
N GLN A 77 -15.19 19.45 10.89
CA GLN A 77 -15.05 20.91 10.97
C GLN A 77 -15.12 21.60 9.60
N THR A 78 -15.04 20.85 8.50
CA THR A 78 -15.03 21.42 7.15
C THR A 78 -16.46 21.74 6.69
N SER A 79 -16.68 22.89 6.06
CA SER A 79 -18.02 23.36 5.63
C SER A 79 -18.74 22.41 4.68
N LEU A 80 -18.02 21.63 3.86
CA LEU A 80 -18.61 20.71 2.88
C LEU A 80 -18.90 19.31 3.42
N CYS A 81 -18.21 18.87 4.48
CA CYS A 81 -18.36 17.53 5.09
C CYS A 81 -18.61 16.38 4.07
N ASP A 82 -17.78 16.26 3.02
CA ASP A 82 -18.01 15.31 1.92
C ASP A 82 -18.03 13.85 2.43
N PRO A 83 -19.14 13.11 2.29
CA PRO A 83 -19.28 11.76 2.84
C PRO A 83 -18.33 10.76 2.17
N ALA A 84 -17.91 10.98 0.92
CA ALA A 84 -16.93 10.11 0.25
C ALA A 84 -15.58 10.15 0.96
N ILE A 85 -15.13 11.33 1.39
CA ILE A 85 -13.89 11.52 2.14
C ILE A 85 -14.02 10.91 3.53
N GLY A 86 -15.13 11.18 4.24
CA GLY A 86 -15.37 10.62 5.57
C GLY A 86 -15.31 9.09 5.56
N GLN A 87 -16.00 8.44 4.61
CA GLN A 87 -15.94 6.98 4.44
C GLN A 87 -14.54 6.47 4.09
N ALA A 88 -13.80 7.22 3.25
CA ALA A 88 -12.44 6.85 2.88
C ALA A 88 -11.47 6.94 4.06
N ILE A 89 -11.62 7.94 4.93
CA ILE A 89 -10.84 8.07 6.17
C ILE A 89 -11.13 6.87 7.08
N GLN A 90 -12.40 6.57 7.33
CA GLN A 90 -12.81 5.47 8.22
C GLN A 90 -12.28 4.10 7.77
N LYS A 91 -12.31 3.83 6.46
CA LYS A 91 -11.86 2.56 5.86
C LYS A 91 -10.35 2.45 5.62
N SER A 92 -9.60 3.54 5.74
CA SER A 92 -8.18 3.56 5.39
C SER A 92 -7.30 3.01 6.51
N ASN A 93 -6.59 1.91 6.22
CA ASN A 93 -5.59 1.30 7.11
C ASN A 93 -4.13 1.65 6.72
N SER A 94 -3.92 2.71 5.94
CA SER A 94 -2.58 3.10 5.47
C SER A 94 -2.26 4.56 5.80
N LEU A 95 -1.14 4.80 6.49
CA LEU A 95 -0.63 6.15 6.77
C LEU A 95 -0.43 6.97 5.49
N ARG A 96 -0.03 6.35 4.38
CA ARG A 96 0.16 7.04 3.10
C ARG A 96 -1.16 7.56 2.54
N MET A 97 -2.22 6.75 2.61
CA MET A 97 -3.56 7.15 2.17
C MET A 97 -4.16 8.22 3.08
N LEU A 98 -4.03 8.05 4.40
CA LEU A 98 -4.43 9.08 5.37
C LEU A 98 -3.68 10.40 5.15
N GLY A 99 -2.37 10.35 4.88
CA GLY A 99 -1.58 11.53 4.55
C GLY A 99 -2.07 12.24 3.28
N ARG A 100 -2.49 11.49 2.26
CA ARG A 100 -3.08 12.07 1.04
C ARG A 100 -4.43 12.72 1.32
N LEU A 101 -5.30 12.05 2.07
CA LEU A 101 -6.62 12.57 2.46
C LEU A 101 -6.47 13.85 3.31
N GLY A 102 -5.50 13.88 4.23
CA GLY A 102 -5.22 15.08 5.03
C GLY A 102 -4.75 16.28 4.21
N ARG A 103 -3.94 16.07 3.16
CA ARG A 103 -3.55 17.16 2.24
C ARG A 103 -4.76 17.70 1.48
N ARG A 104 -5.65 16.81 1.03
CA ARG A 104 -6.89 17.21 0.35
C ARG A 104 -7.80 17.99 1.29
N LEU A 105 -8.01 17.49 2.51
CA LEU A 105 -8.86 18.15 3.49
C LEU A 105 -8.37 19.57 3.83
N LYS A 106 -7.04 19.74 3.93
CA LYS A 106 -6.42 21.06 4.11
C LYS A 106 -6.60 21.98 2.90
N ALA A 107 -6.67 21.44 1.69
CA ALA A 107 -6.98 22.23 0.51
C ALA A 107 -8.46 22.65 0.52
N GLU A 108 -9.37 21.73 0.86
CA GLU A 108 -10.81 22.00 0.95
C GLU A 108 -11.14 23.01 2.06
N SER A 109 -10.43 22.99 3.19
CA SER A 109 -10.63 23.99 4.26
C SER A 109 -10.21 25.40 3.85
N ASN A 110 -9.30 25.52 2.88
CA ASN A 110 -8.86 26.82 2.35
C ASN A 110 -9.76 27.31 1.22
N GLU A 111 -10.54 26.42 0.59
CA GLU A 111 -11.49 26.78 -0.46
C GLU A 111 -12.78 27.30 0.17
N GLN A 112 -13.24 28.47 -0.26
CA GLN A 112 -14.55 28.97 0.14
C GLN A 112 -15.64 28.03 -0.38
N SER A 113 -16.66 27.75 0.45
CA SER A 113 -17.82 26.98 0.02
C SER A 113 -18.54 27.73 -1.11
N ASN A 114 -18.62 27.12 -2.29
CA ASN A 114 -19.34 27.67 -3.44
C ASN A 114 -20.57 26.79 -3.77
N ASP A 115 -21.66 27.40 -4.20
CA ASP A 115 -22.88 26.71 -4.68
C ASP A 115 -22.61 25.55 -5.66
N PRO A 116 -21.80 25.72 -6.74
CA PRO A 116 -21.49 24.62 -7.65
C PRO A 116 -20.69 23.49 -6.98
N THR A 117 -19.90 23.80 -5.93
CA THR A 117 -19.14 22.77 -5.21
C THR A 117 -20.03 21.94 -4.29
N LEU A 118 -21.03 22.54 -3.65
CA LEU A 118 -22.03 21.83 -2.85
C LEU A 118 -22.86 20.90 -3.74
N LEU A 119 -23.30 21.41 -4.90
CA LEU A 119 -24.01 20.61 -5.89
C LEU A 119 -23.15 19.45 -6.39
N ALA A 120 -21.87 19.68 -6.67
CA ALA A 120 -20.95 18.62 -7.08
C ALA A 120 -20.78 17.53 -6.01
N VAL A 121 -20.69 17.89 -4.72
CA VAL A 121 -20.64 16.90 -3.62
C VAL A 121 -21.90 16.05 -3.60
N ARG A 122 -23.06 16.68 -3.78
CA ARG A 122 -24.35 15.99 -3.80
C ARG A 122 -24.45 15.03 -4.99
N VAL A 123 -24.09 15.49 -6.19
CA VAL A 123 -24.14 14.67 -7.41
C VAL A 123 -23.22 13.45 -7.32
N LEU A 124 -22.04 13.58 -6.70
CA LEU A 124 -21.12 12.46 -6.48
C LEU A 124 -21.57 11.49 -5.36
N ASN A 125 -22.53 11.90 -4.54
CA ASN A 125 -23.07 11.13 -3.43
C ASN A 125 -24.61 11.18 -3.43
N PRO A 126 -25.26 10.55 -4.43
CA PRO A 126 -26.71 10.58 -4.56
C PRO A 126 -27.38 9.83 -3.40
N GLN A 127 -28.52 10.35 -2.95
CA GLN A 127 -29.39 9.72 -1.95
C GLN A 127 -30.64 9.14 -2.59
N LYS A 128 -31.37 8.31 -1.82
CA LYS A 128 -32.62 7.72 -2.26
C LYS A 128 -33.65 8.83 -2.53
N GLY A 129 -34.13 8.93 -3.78
CA GLY A 129 -35.08 9.96 -4.21
C GLY A 129 -34.46 11.13 -5.00
N ASP A 130 -33.15 11.06 -5.28
CA ASP A 130 -32.52 11.96 -6.26
C ASP A 130 -32.88 11.52 -7.70
N GLY A 131 -33.30 12.47 -8.53
CA GLY A 131 -33.64 12.27 -9.95
C GLY A 131 -32.44 12.49 -10.88
N SER A 132 -32.69 12.56 -12.19
CA SER A 132 -31.66 12.92 -13.19
C SER A 132 -31.34 14.42 -13.25
N ASP A 133 -32.25 15.25 -12.75
CA ASP A 133 -32.23 16.68 -13.03
C ASP A 133 -31.43 17.44 -11.98
N PHE A 134 -30.30 18.01 -12.38
CA PHE A 134 -29.38 18.68 -11.47
C PHE A 134 -29.97 19.94 -10.82
N ALA A 135 -30.92 20.62 -11.48
CA ALA A 135 -31.61 21.77 -10.91
C ALA A 135 -32.55 21.37 -9.76
N GLU A 136 -33.22 20.22 -9.84
CA GLU A 136 -34.04 19.71 -8.75
C GLU A 136 -33.18 19.26 -7.57
N ILE A 137 -32.01 18.68 -7.86
CA ILE A 137 -31.04 18.31 -6.84
C ILE A 137 -30.52 19.57 -6.14
N ALA A 138 -30.23 20.65 -6.88
CA ALA A 138 -29.77 21.93 -6.34
C ALA A 138 -30.74 22.50 -5.29
N GLN A 139 -32.05 22.47 -5.60
CA GLN A 139 -33.09 23.00 -4.72
C GLN A 139 -33.25 22.19 -3.42
N LYS A 140 -32.86 20.91 -3.43
CA LYS A 140 -32.90 20.03 -2.25
C LYS A 140 -31.66 20.16 -1.36
N VAL A 141 -30.61 20.84 -1.80
CA VAL A 141 -29.36 20.98 -1.06
C VAL A 141 -29.37 22.26 -0.24
N GLU A 142 -29.22 22.12 1.07
CA GLU A 142 -29.09 23.25 2.00
C GLU A 142 -27.82 24.06 1.68
N GLY A 143 -27.96 25.38 1.57
CA GLY A 143 -26.85 26.31 1.35
C GLY A 143 -26.63 26.75 -0.11
N ILE A 144 -27.40 26.24 -1.07
CA ILE A 144 -27.39 26.75 -2.45
C ILE A 144 -28.37 27.91 -2.57
N GLN A 145 -27.90 29.07 -3.01
CA GLN A 145 -28.73 30.27 -3.21
C GLN A 145 -29.28 30.31 -4.65
N ASP A 146 -28.42 30.04 -5.64
CA ASP A 146 -28.77 30.12 -7.06
C ASP A 146 -28.60 28.77 -7.77
N ALA A 147 -29.70 28.03 -7.91
CA ALA A 147 -29.72 26.71 -8.55
C ALA A 147 -29.24 26.74 -10.01
N THR A 148 -29.59 27.77 -10.78
CA THR A 148 -29.21 27.89 -12.20
C THR A 148 -27.71 28.19 -12.35
N ALA A 149 -27.18 29.11 -11.55
CA ALA A 149 -25.74 29.42 -11.54
C ALA A 149 -24.90 28.23 -11.06
N ALA A 150 -25.40 27.47 -10.09
CA ALA A 150 -24.76 26.24 -9.61
C ALA A 150 -24.62 25.18 -10.72
N VAL A 151 -25.66 25.01 -11.54
CA VAL A 151 -25.63 24.06 -12.68
C VAL A 151 -24.63 24.50 -13.75
N VAL A 152 -24.52 25.80 -14.04
CA VAL A 152 -23.53 26.32 -15.01
C VAL A 152 -22.10 26.07 -14.53
N GLY A 153 -21.83 26.24 -13.24
CA GLY A 153 -20.52 25.99 -12.64
C GLY A 153 -20.21 24.52 -12.33
N LEU A 154 -21.18 23.62 -12.52
CA LEU A 154 -21.10 22.24 -12.05
C LEU A 154 -19.98 21.45 -12.71
N GLU A 155 -19.81 21.57 -14.02
CA GLU A 155 -18.81 20.78 -14.76
C GLU A 155 -17.38 21.08 -14.27
N ALA A 156 -17.05 22.35 -14.10
CA ALA A 156 -15.75 22.77 -13.58
C ALA A 156 -15.55 22.31 -12.12
N ALA A 157 -16.59 22.36 -11.30
CA ALA A 157 -16.55 21.87 -9.93
C ALA A 157 -16.37 20.33 -9.87
N LEU A 158 -17.07 19.58 -10.72
CA LEU A 158 -16.95 18.13 -10.84
C LEU A 158 -15.55 17.72 -11.31
N ALA A 159 -14.99 18.38 -12.32
CA ALA A 159 -13.65 18.08 -12.83
C ALA A 159 -12.59 18.23 -11.73
N LYS A 160 -12.63 19.34 -10.96
CA LYS A 160 -11.73 19.57 -9.83
C LYS A 160 -11.90 18.50 -8.74
N ARG A 161 -13.15 18.15 -8.41
CA ARG A 161 -13.48 17.14 -7.39
C ARG A 161 -13.00 15.75 -7.76
N LEU A 162 -13.28 15.32 -8.99
CA LEU A 162 -12.95 13.97 -9.48
C LEU A 162 -11.44 13.74 -9.52
N ALA A 163 -10.64 14.76 -9.83
CA ALA A 163 -9.18 14.66 -9.80
C ALA A 163 -8.63 14.25 -8.41
N GLY A 164 -9.34 14.65 -7.35
CA GLY A 164 -8.97 14.38 -5.96
C GLY A 164 -9.76 13.26 -5.27
N ASP A 165 -10.76 12.65 -5.94
CA ASP A 165 -11.66 11.67 -5.32
C ASP A 165 -10.93 10.38 -4.90
N PRO A 166 -10.95 10.00 -3.60
CA PRO A 166 -10.36 8.73 -3.16
C PRO A 166 -10.83 7.53 -3.98
N ARG A 167 -12.09 7.52 -4.48
CA ARG A 167 -12.62 6.41 -5.29
C ARG A 167 -11.90 6.30 -6.63
N VAL A 168 -11.83 7.41 -7.37
CA VAL A 168 -11.16 7.51 -8.68
C VAL A 168 -9.67 7.20 -8.55
N ILE A 169 -9.03 7.81 -7.55
CA ILE A 169 -7.62 7.60 -7.25
C ILE A 169 -7.32 6.13 -6.96
N ALA A 170 -8.12 5.50 -6.11
CA ALA A 170 -7.90 4.10 -5.76
C ALA A 170 -8.07 3.20 -6.99
N ALA A 171 -9.04 3.49 -7.86
CA ALA A 171 -9.19 2.78 -9.14
C ALA A 171 -7.99 2.97 -10.06
N ALA A 172 -7.52 4.21 -10.23
CA ALA A 172 -6.36 4.54 -11.06
C ALA A 172 -5.09 3.85 -10.55
N VAL A 173 -4.83 3.87 -9.23
CA VAL A 173 -3.68 3.18 -8.64
C VAL A 173 -3.77 1.67 -8.85
N ARG A 174 -4.93 1.05 -8.62
CA ARG A 174 -5.12 -0.39 -8.86
C ARG A 174 -4.87 -0.76 -10.32
N TRP A 175 -5.29 0.08 -11.25
CA TRP A 175 -5.08 -0.14 -12.68
C TRP A 175 -3.60 0.05 -13.07
N LEU A 176 -2.95 1.11 -12.59
CA LEU A 176 -1.54 1.39 -12.87
C LEU A 176 -0.61 0.28 -12.36
N VAL A 177 -0.86 -0.26 -11.16
CA VAL A 177 -0.05 -1.36 -10.61
C VAL A 177 -0.04 -2.60 -11.52
N LYS A 178 -1.11 -2.84 -12.28
CA LYS A 178 -1.22 -4.00 -13.18
C LYS A 178 -0.72 -3.73 -14.61
N ASN A 179 -0.85 -2.49 -15.09
CA ASN A 179 -0.69 -2.18 -16.51
C ASN A 179 0.48 -1.23 -16.81
N ALA A 180 1.04 -0.54 -15.82
CA ALA A 180 2.08 0.44 -16.07
C ALA A 180 3.42 -0.23 -16.41
N GLN A 181 4.13 0.33 -17.39
CA GLN A 181 5.49 -0.05 -17.75
C GLN A 181 6.45 1.08 -17.37
N ILE A 182 7.56 0.72 -16.72
CA ILE A 182 8.60 1.69 -16.35
C ILE A 182 9.51 1.87 -17.57
N LYS A 183 9.53 3.09 -18.12
CA LYS A 183 10.44 3.47 -19.20
C LYS A 183 11.60 4.26 -18.62
N VAL A 184 12.81 3.76 -18.78
CA VAL A 184 14.06 4.45 -18.40
C VAL A 184 14.66 5.04 -19.66
N ALA A 185 14.83 6.36 -19.69
CA ALA A 185 15.47 7.07 -20.79
C ALA A 185 16.71 7.79 -20.25
N ASN A 186 17.83 7.68 -20.97
CA ASN A 186 19.03 8.46 -20.68
C ASN A 186 18.84 9.89 -21.20
N VAL A 187 18.62 10.82 -20.28
CA VAL A 187 18.64 12.25 -20.58
C VAL A 187 20.08 12.72 -20.39
N SER A 188 20.79 12.94 -21.50
CA SER A 188 22.13 13.52 -21.45
C SER A 188 21.99 15.00 -21.10
N ASP A 189 22.51 15.41 -19.94
CA ASP A 189 22.53 16.81 -19.52
C ASP A 189 23.57 17.58 -20.36
N PRO A 190 23.16 18.59 -21.14
CA PRO A 190 24.07 19.36 -21.99
C PRO A 190 25.07 20.25 -21.21
N HIS A 191 25.02 20.29 -19.87
CA HIS A 191 25.97 21.04 -19.05
C HIS A 191 27.00 20.18 -18.30
N THR A 192 27.05 18.87 -18.55
CA THR A 192 28.19 18.06 -18.09
C THR A 192 29.34 18.19 -19.10
N PRO A 193 30.51 18.71 -18.74
CA PRO A 193 31.67 18.67 -19.63
C PRO A 193 31.96 17.20 -19.92
N LYS A 194 32.10 16.87 -21.21
CA LYS A 194 32.51 15.54 -21.65
C LYS A 194 33.85 15.22 -21.02
N GLU A 195 33.88 14.44 -19.94
CA GLU A 195 35.07 13.67 -19.62
C GLU A 195 35.22 12.63 -20.72
N GLU A 196 36.20 12.86 -21.59
CA GLU A 196 36.62 11.89 -22.59
C GLU A 196 37.03 10.59 -21.87
N PRO A 197 36.63 9.41 -22.37
CA PRO A 197 37.13 8.16 -21.82
C PRO A 197 38.63 8.07 -22.11
N GLU A 198 39.47 8.19 -21.08
CA GLU A 198 40.89 7.87 -21.20
C GLU A 198 41.06 6.41 -21.65
N VAL A 199 41.57 6.26 -22.86
CA VAL A 199 42.03 5.00 -23.44
C VAL A 199 43.23 4.52 -22.63
N GLY A 200 42.98 3.67 -21.64
CA GLY A 200 44.00 2.97 -20.87
C GLY A 200 44.82 2.03 -21.74
N LYS A 201 46.01 2.49 -22.17
CA LYS A 201 47.04 1.68 -22.83
C LYS A 201 47.72 0.74 -21.82
N SER A 202 47.51 -0.56 -22.04
CA SER A 202 48.50 -1.66 -22.04
C SER A 202 49.69 -1.64 -21.05
N ALA A 203 49.70 -2.61 -20.12
CA ALA A 203 50.93 -3.27 -19.67
C ALA A 203 50.64 -4.69 -19.15
N ALA A 204 50.61 -5.67 -20.07
CA ALA A 204 50.59 -7.09 -19.73
C ALA A 204 51.98 -7.53 -19.23
N LYS A 205 52.13 -7.79 -17.93
CA LYS A 205 53.33 -8.41 -17.36
C LYS A 205 53.05 -9.91 -17.12
N LYS A 206 53.61 -10.73 -18.01
CA LYS A 206 53.63 -12.21 -17.95
C LYS A 206 54.12 -12.71 -16.59
N LYS A 207 53.35 -13.58 -15.92
CA LYS A 207 53.88 -14.54 -14.93
C LYS A 207 53.57 -15.96 -15.41
N LYS A 208 54.66 -16.68 -15.66
CA LYS A 208 54.78 -17.99 -16.29
C LYS A 208 54.30 -19.08 -15.33
N LEU A 209 53.31 -19.88 -15.76
CA LEU A 209 52.97 -21.17 -15.17
C LEU A 209 54.04 -22.19 -15.57
N ALA A 210 54.49 -23.00 -14.62
CA ALA A 210 55.33 -24.16 -14.85
C ALA A 210 54.56 -25.42 -14.44
N ASP A 211 54.65 -26.40 -15.33
CA ASP A 211 54.08 -27.75 -15.34
C ASP A 211 54.36 -28.60 -14.09
N ALA A 212 53.39 -29.46 -13.75
CA ALA A 212 53.62 -30.89 -13.49
C ALA A 212 52.27 -31.63 -13.34
N ALA A 213 51.88 -32.36 -14.39
CA ALA A 213 50.91 -33.46 -14.31
C ALA A 213 51.59 -34.75 -13.80
N PRO A 214 50.83 -35.78 -13.38
CA PRO A 214 50.48 -36.86 -14.33
C PRO A 214 49.00 -37.31 -14.22
N LYS A 215 48.29 -37.47 -15.36
CA LYS A 215 47.86 -38.73 -16.02
C LYS A 215 47.20 -39.76 -15.07
N ALA A 216 45.89 -40.00 -15.10
CA ALA A 216 45.00 -40.61 -16.13
C ALA A 216 44.91 -42.14 -16.03
N ASP A 217 43.71 -42.65 -15.70
CA ASP A 217 43.07 -43.93 -16.07
C ASP A 217 41.74 -44.01 -15.27
N ALA A 218 40.59 -44.51 -15.70
CA ALA A 218 40.04 -44.97 -16.96
C ALA A 218 38.49 -44.94 -16.79
N ALA A 219 37.73 -44.64 -17.84
CA ALA A 219 36.28 -44.90 -17.87
C ALA A 219 36.01 -46.39 -18.17
N PRO A 220 34.82 -46.91 -17.85
CA PRO A 220 33.99 -47.29 -18.99
C PRO A 220 32.49 -46.94 -18.88
N LYS A 221 31.87 -47.09 -20.06
CA LYS A 221 30.55 -46.71 -20.57
C LYS A 221 29.33 -47.35 -19.88
N ALA A 222 28.25 -46.55 -19.89
CA ALA A 222 26.88 -46.81 -20.31
C ALA A 222 26.34 -48.25 -20.48
N ASP A 223 25.18 -48.49 -19.88
CA ASP A 223 24.04 -49.27 -20.42
C ASP A 223 22.74 -48.72 -19.77
N ALA A 224 21.81 -48.18 -20.55
CA ALA A 224 20.64 -48.82 -21.16
C ALA A 224 19.37 -48.76 -20.28
N ALA A 225 18.35 -48.09 -20.82
CA ALA A 225 16.99 -48.01 -20.29
C ALA A 225 16.26 -49.37 -20.35
N PRO A 226 15.13 -49.49 -19.63
CA PRO A 226 13.93 -49.99 -20.30
C PRO A 226 12.66 -49.16 -20.04
N LYS A 227 11.74 -49.29 -20.99
CA LYS A 227 10.40 -48.69 -21.08
C LYS A 227 9.35 -49.49 -20.30
N ALA A 228 8.29 -48.76 -19.95
CA ALA A 228 6.85 -49.07 -20.00
C ALA A 228 6.23 -50.20 -19.15
N ASP A 229 5.25 -49.83 -18.32
CA ASP A 229 3.82 -50.24 -18.31
C ASP A 229 3.20 -49.74 -16.99
N ALA A 230 1.91 -49.48 -16.78
CA ALA A 230 0.71 -49.33 -17.60
C ALA A 230 -0.30 -48.58 -16.70
N ALA A 231 -1.17 -47.76 -17.30
CA ALA A 231 -2.36 -47.21 -16.63
C ALA A 231 -3.49 -48.25 -16.62
N PRO A 232 -4.42 -48.22 -15.64
CA PRO A 232 -5.77 -48.69 -15.89
C PRO A 232 -6.78 -47.53 -15.86
N LYS A 233 -7.70 -47.63 -16.83
CA LYS A 233 -8.98 -46.94 -17.00
C LYS A 233 -9.84 -47.07 -15.73
N ALA A 234 -10.48 -46.00 -15.26
CA ALA A 234 -11.88 -45.65 -15.56
C ALA A 234 -12.84 -46.84 -15.38
N ASP A 235 -13.62 -46.78 -14.30
CA ASP A 235 -14.90 -47.48 -14.20
C ASP A 235 -15.98 -46.45 -13.87
N ALA A 236 -17.08 -46.55 -14.60
CA ALA A 236 -18.26 -45.72 -14.49
C ALA A 236 -19.42 -46.66 -14.15
N ALA A 237 -20.10 -46.37 -13.04
CA ALA A 237 -21.48 -46.72 -12.76
C ALA A 237 -22.01 -45.75 -11.70
#